data_AF-A0A6V2DY60-F1
#
_entry.id   AF-A0A6V2DY60-F1
#
_cell.length_a   1.000
_cell.length_b   1.000
_cell.length_c   1.000
_cell.angle_alpha   90.00
_cell.angle_beta   90.00
_cell.angle_gamma   90.00
#
_symmetry.space_group_name_H-M   'P 1'
#
loop_
_entity.id
_entity.type
_entity.pdbx_description
1 polymer ?
#
loop_
_entity_poly.entity_id
_entity_poly.type
_entity_poly.pdbx_seq_one_letter_code
_entity_poly.pdbx_strand_id
1 'polypeptide(L)'
;MLILFGLSQSINAWSVNKTLLNWFKNSDVVAELHAKHVASPEARHMMKDTPLVTASDESKREFASGPIGDMVSKAMAAEQELLGDWKVQKIVEAAAGDGRDFDEEASHAALLELVQNSKITLFSFVDCPWCLLAKDLLHKYYNGDDVTLQVIELEELGWRGKEVRAAIALSTGRTSMPACFVNGKSIGGFTDGFQRTLTDKEEESILNEDAFVPSSFRDLRHLGAGGLKAMHESGELQLLLLDKVQ
;
A
#
# COMPACT_ATOMS: atom_id res chain seq x y z
N MET A 1 -9.21 7.68 -50.70
CA MET A 1 -7.87 8.26 -50.46
C MET A 1 -7.93 8.97 -49.11
N LEU A 2 -7.13 8.43 -48.19
CA LEU A 2 -6.80 8.77 -46.81
C LEU A 2 -7.68 9.73 -45.96
N ILE A 3 -8.19 9.10 -44.90
CA ILE A 3 -8.53 9.65 -43.59
C ILE A 3 -7.23 10.09 -42.89
N LEU A 4 -7.17 11.30 -42.37
CA LEU A 4 -6.18 11.76 -41.39
C LEU A 4 -6.80 12.92 -40.62
N PHE A 5 -7.06 12.74 -39.33
CA PHE A 5 -6.87 13.74 -38.26
C PHE A 5 -7.38 13.13 -36.95
N GLY A 6 -6.46 12.63 -36.12
CA GLY A 6 -6.80 12.00 -34.85
C GLY A 6 -5.59 11.59 -34.01
N LEU A 7 -4.51 12.38 -34.00
CA LEU A 7 -3.33 12.14 -33.14
C LEU A 7 -2.68 13.48 -32.77
N SER A 8 -3.20 14.21 -31.78
CA SER A 8 -2.41 15.31 -31.17
C SER A 8 -2.73 15.68 -29.72
N GLN A 9 -3.68 15.02 -29.04
CA GLN A 9 -4.00 15.38 -27.64
C GLN A 9 -3.29 14.52 -26.57
N SER A 10 -2.76 13.34 -26.91
CA SER A 10 -2.17 12.42 -25.92
C SER A 10 -0.70 12.70 -25.58
N ILE A 11 0.06 13.35 -26.47
CA ILE A 11 1.51 13.55 -26.31
C ILE A 11 1.85 14.65 -25.26
N ASN A 12 0.93 15.60 -25.03
CA ASN A 12 1.17 16.74 -24.13
C ASN A 12 0.88 16.45 -22.65
N ALA A 13 -0.16 15.67 -22.32
CA ALA A 13 -0.53 15.40 -20.93
C ALA A 13 0.48 14.48 -20.22
N TRP A 14 0.98 13.47 -20.94
CA TRP A 14 1.95 12.51 -20.40
C TRP A 14 3.33 13.14 -20.11
N SER A 15 3.80 14.02 -21.00
CA SER A 15 5.06 14.76 -20.83
C SER A 15 5.01 15.76 -19.67
N VAL A 16 3.88 16.47 -19.52
CA VAL A 16 3.65 17.40 -18.39
C VAL A 16 3.59 16.64 -17.06
N ASN A 17 2.92 15.48 -17.01
CA ASN A 17 2.88 14.63 -15.82
C ASN A 17 4.29 14.12 -15.44
N LYS A 18 5.09 13.64 -16.40
CA LYS A 18 6.47 13.21 -16.11
C LYS A 18 7.34 14.36 -15.60
N THR A 19 7.18 15.56 -16.14
CA THR A 19 7.93 16.75 -15.69
C THR A 19 7.56 17.14 -14.27
N LEU A 20 6.27 17.17 -13.95
CA LEU A 20 5.78 17.48 -12.61
C LEU A 20 6.18 16.42 -11.57
N LEU A 21 6.08 15.13 -11.93
CA LEU A 21 6.51 14.02 -11.07
C LEU A 21 8.03 14.07 -10.83
N ASN A 22 8.82 14.37 -11.86
CA ASN A 22 10.27 14.53 -11.70
C ASN A 22 10.61 15.75 -10.85
N TRP A 23 9.93 16.88 -11.03
CA TRP A 23 10.10 18.03 -10.14
C TRP A 23 9.77 17.66 -8.68
N PHE A 24 8.66 16.94 -8.45
CA PHE A 24 8.25 16.51 -7.12
C PHE A 24 9.28 15.58 -6.47
N LYS A 25 9.70 14.51 -7.18
CA LYS A 25 10.70 13.53 -6.72
C LYS A 25 12.04 14.18 -6.34
N ASN A 26 12.40 15.28 -7.00
CA ASN A 26 13.65 16.00 -6.82
C ASN A 26 13.48 17.31 -6.01
N SER A 27 12.33 17.53 -5.38
CA SER A 27 12.08 18.75 -4.61
C SER A 27 12.71 18.68 -3.22
N ASP A 28 13.22 19.82 -2.73
CA ASP A 28 13.83 19.93 -1.40
C ASP A 28 12.86 19.56 -0.27
N VAL A 29 11.57 19.86 -0.43
CA VAL A 29 10.52 19.51 0.53
C VAL A 29 10.40 18.00 0.69
N VAL A 30 10.41 17.26 -0.42
CA VAL A 30 10.35 15.80 -0.41
C VAL A 30 11.63 15.20 0.16
N ALA A 31 12.78 15.78 -0.18
CA ALA A 31 14.07 15.37 0.39
C ALA A 31 14.10 15.59 1.92
N GLU A 32 13.58 16.72 2.42
CA GLU A 32 13.50 17.02 3.85
C GLU A 32 12.55 16.07 4.59
N LEU A 33 11.36 15.80 4.02
CA LEU A 33 10.42 14.82 4.59
C LEU A 33 11.02 13.43 4.66
N HIS A 34 11.75 13.02 3.62
CA HIS A 34 12.44 11.75 3.60
C HIS A 34 13.57 11.70 4.63
N ALA A 35 14.40 12.75 4.74
CA ALA A 35 15.44 12.86 5.76
C ALA A 35 14.87 12.76 7.19
N LYS A 36 13.73 13.42 7.45
CA LYS A 36 13.01 13.30 8.73
C LYS A 36 12.55 11.87 9.00
N HIS A 37 12.10 11.14 7.98
CA HIS A 37 11.71 9.73 8.14
C HIS A 37 12.92 8.82 8.39
N VAL A 38 14.01 9.01 7.64
CA VAL A 38 15.28 8.28 7.82
C VAL A 38 15.80 8.45 9.25
N ALA A 39 15.81 9.68 9.75
CA ALA A 39 16.28 10.01 11.11
C ALA A 39 15.31 9.63 12.23
N SER A 40 14.04 9.32 11.94
CA SER A 40 13.05 8.93 12.94
C SER A 40 13.27 7.48 13.38
N PRO A 41 13.09 7.15 14.68
CA PRO A 41 13.20 5.76 15.13
C PRO A 41 12.01 4.87 14.70
N GLU A 42 10.93 5.45 14.18
CA GLU A 42 9.67 4.79 13.87
C GLU A 42 9.31 4.91 12.38
N ALA A 43 8.46 4.01 11.89
CA ALA A 43 7.88 4.12 10.56
C ALA A 43 6.87 5.28 10.49
N ARG A 44 6.99 6.18 9.50
CA ARG A 44 6.12 7.36 9.36
C ARG A 44 5.27 7.34 8.10
N HIS A 45 4.02 7.81 8.17
CA HIS A 45 3.18 8.05 6.98
C HIS A 45 3.13 9.53 6.60
N MET A 46 2.70 9.85 5.38
CA MET A 46 2.71 11.22 4.85
C MET A 46 1.76 12.19 5.55
N MET A 47 0.74 11.69 6.24
CA MET A 47 -0.19 12.54 7.00
C MET A 47 0.36 12.92 8.37
N LYS A 48 1.49 12.34 8.81
CA LYS A 48 2.15 12.77 10.04
C LYS A 48 2.41 14.27 9.95
N ASP A 49 2.13 15.00 11.01
CA ASP A 49 2.23 16.47 11.08
C ASP A 49 1.09 17.26 10.38
N THR A 50 -0.01 16.60 9.98
CA THR A 50 -1.25 17.26 9.52
C THR A 50 -2.32 17.33 10.62
N PRO A 51 -3.26 18.30 10.59
CA PRO A 51 -4.36 18.37 11.56
C PRO A 51 -5.24 17.12 11.63
N LEU A 52 -5.28 16.33 10.54
CA LEU A 52 -6.05 15.10 10.46
C LEU A 52 -5.54 14.03 11.43
N VAL A 53 -4.24 14.02 11.74
CA VAL A 53 -3.65 13.08 12.70
C VAL A 53 -4.17 13.34 14.11
N THR A 54 -4.34 14.61 14.47
CA THR A 54 -4.86 15.03 15.79
C THR A 54 -6.39 15.05 15.89
N ALA A 55 -7.10 14.80 14.80
CA ALA A 55 -8.56 14.74 14.79
C ALA A 55 -9.06 13.53 15.60
N SER A 56 -10.30 13.60 16.09
CA SER A 56 -10.93 12.46 16.75
C SER A 56 -11.11 11.30 15.77
N ASP A 57 -11.15 10.07 16.28
CA ASP A 57 -11.39 8.89 15.45
C ASP A 57 -12.72 8.96 14.70
N GLU A 58 -13.74 9.61 15.29
CA GLU A 58 -15.01 9.87 14.64
C GLU A 58 -14.84 10.76 13.40
N SER A 59 -14.14 11.89 13.53
CA SER A 59 -13.86 12.77 12.40
C SER A 59 -12.98 12.11 11.34
N LYS A 60 -12.01 11.28 11.75
CA LYS A 60 -11.18 10.49 10.81
C LYS A 60 -12.05 9.52 10.01
N ARG A 61 -12.98 8.82 10.66
CA ARG A 61 -13.93 7.90 10.01
C ARG A 61 -14.86 8.62 9.05
N GLU A 62 -15.46 9.74 9.48
CA GLU A 62 -16.35 10.55 8.64
C GLU A 62 -15.61 11.06 7.41
N PHE A 63 -14.39 11.56 7.58
CA PHE A 63 -13.54 11.98 6.47
C PHE A 63 -13.27 10.84 5.49
N ALA A 64 -12.78 9.69 5.97
CA ALA A 64 -12.36 8.59 5.13
C ALA A 64 -13.52 7.86 4.43
N SER A 65 -14.70 7.84 5.04
CA SER A 65 -15.92 7.26 4.45
C SER A 65 -16.70 8.25 3.57
N GLY A 66 -16.40 9.55 3.66
CA GLY A 66 -17.07 10.59 2.91
C GLY A 66 -16.54 10.78 1.48
N PRO A 67 -17.19 11.64 0.67
CA PRO A 67 -16.81 11.89 -0.72
C PRO A 67 -15.39 12.45 -0.88
N ILE A 68 -14.93 13.25 0.08
CA ILE A 68 -13.56 13.80 0.08
C ILE A 68 -12.55 12.67 0.33
N GLY A 69 -12.82 11.78 1.28
CA GLY A 69 -12.00 10.60 1.54
C GLY A 69 -11.90 9.67 0.34
N ASP A 70 -13.00 9.46 -0.39
CA ASP A 70 -13.00 8.69 -1.64
C ASP A 70 -12.12 9.34 -2.72
N MET A 71 -12.22 10.65 -2.90
CA MET A 71 -11.35 11.39 -3.82
C MET A 71 -9.87 11.25 -3.44
N VAL A 72 -9.53 11.36 -2.14
CA VAL A 72 -8.17 11.17 -1.65
C VAL A 72 -7.70 9.73 -1.88
N SER A 73 -8.56 8.74 -1.63
CA SER A 73 -8.23 7.33 -1.86
C SER A 73 -7.89 7.05 -3.33
N LYS A 74 -8.66 7.62 -4.26
CA LYS A 74 -8.40 7.55 -5.71
C LYS A 74 -7.09 8.24 -6.09
N ALA A 75 -6.82 9.41 -5.52
CA ALA A 75 -5.56 10.11 -5.74
C ALA A 75 -4.36 9.30 -5.21
N MET A 76 -4.48 8.67 -4.04
CA MET A 76 -3.44 7.80 -3.48
C MET A 76 -3.20 6.54 -4.32
N ALA A 77 -4.25 5.95 -4.90
CA ALA A 77 -4.13 4.81 -5.81
C ALA A 77 -3.38 5.22 -7.10
N ALA A 78 -3.73 6.36 -7.70
CA ALA A 78 -3.02 6.90 -8.86
C ALA A 78 -1.57 7.29 -8.53
N GLU A 79 -1.32 7.86 -7.35
CA GLU A 79 0.03 8.15 -6.86
C GLU A 79 0.86 6.87 -6.75
N GLN A 80 0.28 5.78 -6.24
CA GLN A 80 0.94 4.48 -6.12
C GLN A 80 1.30 3.91 -7.50
N GLU A 81 0.47 4.11 -8.52
CA GLU A 81 0.75 3.70 -9.91
C GLU A 81 1.90 4.51 -10.54
N LEU A 82 1.98 5.81 -10.24
CA LEU A 82 2.97 6.72 -10.85
C LEU A 82 4.30 6.81 -10.10
N LEU A 83 4.27 6.62 -8.77
CA LEU A 83 5.40 6.85 -7.86
C LEU A 83 5.78 5.62 -7.04
N GLY A 84 5.10 4.48 -7.22
CA GLY A 84 5.28 3.27 -6.41
C GLY A 84 6.74 2.89 -6.20
N ASP A 85 7.48 2.70 -7.28
CA ASP A 85 8.91 2.33 -7.29
C ASP A 85 9.78 3.25 -6.48
N TRP A 86 9.63 4.55 -6.72
CA TRP A 86 10.36 5.57 -5.98
C TRP A 86 9.99 5.52 -4.49
N LYS A 87 8.71 5.31 -4.15
CA LYS A 87 8.26 5.17 -2.76
C LYS A 87 8.80 3.89 -2.10
N VAL A 88 8.88 2.76 -2.83
CA VAL A 88 9.47 1.51 -2.35
C VAL A 88 10.94 1.75 -2.02
N GLN A 89 11.70 2.38 -2.92
CA GLN A 89 13.11 2.72 -2.69
C GLN A 89 13.27 3.61 -1.44
N LYS A 90 12.44 4.65 -1.29
CA LYS A 90 12.48 5.54 -0.12
C LYS A 90 12.09 4.84 1.19
N ILE A 91 11.26 3.80 1.14
CA ILE A 91 10.96 2.98 2.33
C ILE A 91 12.17 2.11 2.70
N VAL A 92 12.81 1.48 1.70
CA VAL A 92 14.02 0.67 1.92
C VAL A 92 15.17 1.52 2.45
N GLU A 93 15.41 2.70 1.86
CA GLU A 93 16.39 3.67 2.36
C GLU A 93 16.11 4.07 3.81
N ALA A 94 14.84 4.27 4.19
CA ALA A 94 14.48 4.59 5.56
C ALA A 94 14.72 3.43 6.54
N ALA A 95 14.60 2.18 6.08
CA ALA A 95 14.90 0.97 6.84
C ALA A 95 16.41 0.65 6.91
N ALA A 96 17.23 1.25 6.05
CA ALA A 96 18.70 1.24 6.09
C ALA A 96 19.29 2.55 6.70
N GLY A 97 18.44 3.40 7.27
CA GLY A 97 18.86 4.68 7.85
C GLY A 97 19.67 4.53 9.14
N ASP A 98 20.16 5.66 9.66
CA ASP A 98 20.81 5.74 10.99
C ASP A 98 22.03 4.80 11.18
N GLY A 99 22.79 4.57 10.11
CA GLY A 99 24.01 3.75 10.14
C GLY A 99 23.76 2.24 10.29
N ARG A 100 22.54 1.78 10.01
CA ARG A 100 22.15 0.36 10.05
C ARG A 100 22.05 -0.21 8.64
N ASP A 101 22.47 -1.45 8.47
CA ASP A 101 22.21 -2.18 7.23
C ASP A 101 20.79 -2.78 7.27
N PHE A 102 20.05 -2.66 6.16
CA PHE A 102 18.77 -3.34 6.01
C PHE A 102 19.00 -4.76 5.50
N ASP A 103 18.70 -5.75 6.34
CA ASP A 103 18.72 -7.16 5.95
C ASP A 103 17.39 -7.54 5.30
N GLU A 104 17.37 -7.55 3.97
CA GLU A 104 16.17 -7.85 3.18
C GLU A 104 15.67 -9.29 3.40
N GLU A 105 16.57 -10.25 3.62
CA GLU A 105 16.21 -11.66 3.78
C GLU A 105 15.62 -11.92 5.17
N ALA A 106 16.26 -11.40 6.22
CA ALA A 106 15.73 -11.47 7.57
C ALA A 106 14.40 -10.74 7.70
N SER A 107 14.25 -9.58 7.07
CA SER A 107 13.00 -8.79 7.08
C SER A 107 11.88 -9.50 6.33
N HIS A 108 12.18 -10.14 5.20
CA HIS A 108 11.20 -10.99 4.49
C HIS A 108 10.79 -12.20 5.33
N ALA A 109 11.72 -12.87 5.99
CA ALA A 109 11.41 -13.99 6.89
C ALA A 109 10.53 -13.55 8.07
N ALA A 110 10.82 -12.39 8.68
CA ALA A 110 10.01 -11.81 9.74
C ALA A 110 8.59 -11.45 9.25
N LEU A 111 8.45 -10.92 8.03
CA LEU A 111 7.13 -10.69 7.43
C LEU A 111 6.36 -11.99 7.28
N LEU A 112 6.99 -13.04 6.72
CA LEU A 112 6.36 -14.35 6.55
C LEU A 112 5.87 -14.92 7.89
N GLU A 113 6.69 -14.85 8.92
CA GLU A 113 6.32 -15.29 10.27
C GLU A 113 5.05 -14.57 10.75
N LEU A 114 5.01 -13.23 10.66
CA LEU A 114 3.87 -12.44 11.08
C LEU A 114 2.60 -12.81 10.31
N VAL A 115 2.65 -12.89 8.98
CA VAL A 115 1.44 -13.15 8.16
C VAL A 115 0.98 -14.61 8.16
N GLN A 116 1.80 -15.54 8.65
CA GLN A 116 1.44 -16.95 8.82
C GLN A 116 0.88 -17.26 10.21
N ASN A 117 1.12 -16.39 11.20
CA ASN A 117 0.64 -16.58 12.58
C ASN A 117 -0.87 -16.35 12.75
N SER A 118 -1.55 -15.73 11.78
CA SER A 118 -2.99 -15.47 11.84
C SER A 118 -3.63 -15.56 10.46
N LYS A 119 -4.91 -15.95 10.42
CA LYS A 119 -5.67 -16.00 9.16
C LYS A 119 -5.77 -14.63 8.52
N ILE A 120 -5.96 -13.59 9.34
CA ILE A 120 -5.94 -12.20 8.90
C ILE A 120 -4.83 -11.47 9.66
N THR A 121 -3.93 -10.83 8.92
CA THR A 121 -2.93 -9.92 9.48
C THR A 121 -3.11 -8.54 8.87
N LEU A 122 -3.37 -7.54 9.70
CA LEU A 122 -3.51 -6.14 9.31
C LEU A 122 -2.30 -5.35 9.81
N PHE A 123 -1.48 -4.86 8.89
CA PHE A 123 -0.48 -3.84 9.20
C PHE A 123 -1.12 -2.46 9.13
N SER A 124 -0.89 -1.65 10.15
CA SER A 124 -1.62 -0.42 10.42
C SER A 124 -0.68 0.71 10.88
N PHE A 125 -1.19 1.93 10.82
CA PHE A 125 -0.67 3.09 11.54
C PHE A 125 -1.77 3.63 12.46
N VAL A 126 -1.37 4.04 13.67
CA VAL A 126 -2.30 4.40 14.76
C VAL A 126 -3.24 5.52 14.32
N ASP A 127 -2.69 6.53 13.64
CA ASP A 127 -3.40 7.74 13.26
C ASP A 127 -3.97 7.72 11.84
N CYS A 128 -3.98 6.56 11.16
CA CYS A 128 -4.44 6.46 9.78
C CYS A 128 -5.96 6.24 9.69
N PRO A 129 -6.72 7.14 9.04
CA PRO A 129 -8.18 7.00 8.90
C PRO A 129 -8.64 5.70 8.25
N TRP A 130 -7.95 5.25 7.18
CA TRP A 130 -8.29 3.98 6.52
C TRP A 130 -7.93 2.76 7.35
N CYS A 131 -6.90 2.86 8.22
CA CYS A 131 -6.58 1.80 9.16
C CYS A 131 -7.68 1.66 10.22
N LEU A 132 -8.25 2.78 10.70
CA LEU A 132 -9.41 2.74 11.60
C LEU A 132 -10.60 2.02 10.94
N LEU A 133 -10.94 2.37 9.70
CA LEU A 133 -12.03 1.69 8.98
C LEU A 133 -11.77 0.20 8.77
N ALA A 134 -10.53 -0.19 8.45
CA ALA A 134 -10.15 -1.60 8.32
C ALA A 134 -10.27 -2.37 9.64
N LYS A 135 -9.76 -1.79 10.74
CA LYS A 135 -9.88 -2.35 12.09
C LYS A 135 -11.35 -2.54 12.48
N ASP A 136 -12.18 -1.53 12.28
CA ASP A 136 -13.62 -1.60 12.59
C ASP A 136 -14.32 -2.73 11.82
N LEU A 137 -14.05 -2.83 10.50
CA LEU A 137 -14.63 -3.89 9.66
C LEU A 137 -14.19 -5.28 10.14
N LEU A 138 -12.89 -5.47 10.38
CA LEU A 138 -12.34 -6.76 10.78
C LEU A 138 -12.82 -7.18 12.18
N HIS A 139 -12.80 -6.28 13.17
CA HIS A 139 -13.30 -6.59 14.50
C HIS A 139 -14.80 -6.89 14.51
N LYS A 140 -15.57 -6.21 13.66
CA LYS A 140 -17.02 -6.41 13.60
C LYS A 140 -17.41 -7.75 12.98
N TYR A 141 -16.69 -8.22 11.96
CA TYR A 141 -17.13 -9.36 11.14
C TYR A 141 -16.20 -10.57 11.16
N TYR A 142 -14.94 -10.43 11.58
CA TYR A 142 -13.89 -11.44 11.39
C TYR A 142 -13.02 -11.69 12.64
N ASN A 143 -13.55 -11.40 13.83
CA ASN A 143 -12.87 -11.62 15.11
C ASN A 143 -13.62 -12.66 15.96
N GLY A 144 -13.64 -13.91 15.49
CA GLY A 144 -14.32 -15.03 16.14
C GLY A 144 -13.44 -16.29 16.17
N ASP A 145 -13.91 -17.34 16.83
CA ASP A 145 -13.10 -18.52 17.16
C ASP A 145 -12.44 -19.21 15.95
N ASP A 146 -13.07 -19.16 14.77
CA ASP A 146 -12.58 -19.80 13.53
C ASP A 146 -11.68 -18.91 12.65
N VAL A 147 -11.53 -17.63 13.01
CA VAL A 147 -10.74 -16.64 12.27
C VAL A 147 -9.87 -15.84 13.22
N THR A 148 -8.57 -16.13 13.21
CA THR A 148 -7.58 -15.36 13.97
C THR A 148 -7.26 -14.06 13.25
N LEU A 149 -7.43 -12.95 13.98
CA LEU A 149 -7.11 -11.59 13.54
C LEU A 149 -5.92 -11.06 14.33
N GLN A 150 -4.86 -10.66 13.63
CA GLN A 150 -3.73 -9.93 14.18
C GLN A 150 -3.68 -8.52 13.61
N VAL A 151 -3.60 -7.52 14.47
CA VAL A 151 -3.36 -6.12 14.10
C VAL A 151 -1.97 -5.72 14.58
N ILE A 152 -1.17 -5.16 13.68
CA ILE A 152 0.20 -4.76 13.95
C ILE A 152 0.35 -3.27 13.63
N GLU A 153 0.49 -2.45 14.66
CA GLU A 153 0.77 -1.03 14.52
C GLU A 153 2.28 -0.86 14.29
N LEU A 154 2.67 -0.49 13.06
CA LEU A 154 4.08 -0.44 12.65
C LEU A 154 4.88 0.61 13.43
N GLU A 155 4.23 1.69 13.87
CA GLU A 155 4.85 2.74 14.70
C GLU A 155 5.34 2.19 16.04
N GLU A 156 4.58 1.29 16.67
CA GLU A 156 4.90 0.72 17.98
C GLU A 156 6.08 -0.27 17.95
N LEU A 157 6.46 -0.74 16.75
CA LEU A 157 7.61 -1.64 16.55
C LEU A 157 8.94 -0.89 16.38
N GLY A 158 8.94 0.44 16.39
CA GLY A 158 10.14 1.25 16.19
C GLY A 158 10.87 0.88 14.89
N TRP A 159 12.16 0.60 15.00
CA TRP A 159 12.99 0.25 13.84
C TRP A 159 12.50 -1.00 13.11
N ARG A 160 12.09 -2.03 13.87
CA ARG A 160 11.54 -3.26 13.29
C ARG A 160 10.28 -2.97 12.47
N GLY A 161 9.52 -1.94 12.82
CA GLY A 161 8.38 -1.46 12.04
C GLY A 161 8.78 -0.97 10.64
N LYS A 162 9.94 -0.31 10.52
CA LYS A 162 10.49 0.11 9.22
C LYS A 162 10.93 -1.08 8.38
N GLU A 163 11.62 -2.04 8.98
CA GLU A 163 12.09 -3.26 8.32
C GLU A 163 10.91 -4.09 7.79
N VAL A 164 9.89 -4.31 8.62
CA VAL A 164 8.65 -5.00 8.23
C VAL A 164 7.92 -4.22 7.12
N ARG A 165 7.85 -2.89 7.20
CA ARG A 165 7.26 -2.06 6.15
C ARG A 165 8.02 -2.18 4.83
N ALA A 166 9.35 -2.18 4.87
CA ALA A 166 10.19 -2.39 3.69
C ALA A 166 9.98 -3.79 3.10
N ALA A 167 9.89 -4.83 3.93
CA ALA A 167 9.55 -6.18 3.49
C ALA A 167 8.18 -6.24 2.81
N ILE A 168 7.14 -5.57 3.35
CA ILE A 168 5.81 -5.49 2.73
C ILE A 168 5.92 -4.81 1.36
N ALA A 169 6.63 -3.69 1.27
CA ALA A 169 6.81 -2.94 0.04
C ALA A 169 7.54 -3.77 -1.03
N LEU A 170 8.59 -4.48 -0.66
CA LEU A 170 9.34 -5.35 -1.58
C LEU A 170 8.57 -6.62 -2.00
N SER A 171 7.69 -7.12 -1.12
CA SER A 171 6.90 -8.34 -1.39
C SER A 171 5.60 -8.08 -2.15
N THR A 172 5.14 -6.82 -2.20
CA THR A 172 3.81 -6.47 -2.74
C THR A 172 3.77 -5.24 -3.62
N GLY A 173 4.81 -4.42 -3.62
CA GLY A 173 4.82 -3.07 -4.23
C GLY A 173 4.02 -2.02 -3.45
N ARG A 174 3.25 -2.39 -2.41
CA ARG A 174 2.40 -1.46 -1.66
C ARG A 174 3.23 -0.62 -0.69
N THR A 175 3.01 0.70 -0.73
CA THR A 175 3.69 1.65 0.16
C THR A 175 2.75 2.37 1.14
N SER A 176 1.44 2.26 0.92
CA SER A 176 0.36 2.80 1.75
C SER A 176 -0.15 1.78 2.77
N MET A 177 -0.70 2.27 3.89
CA MET A 177 -1.37 1.46 4.89
C MET A 177 -2.88 1.78 4.91
N PRO A 178 -3.75 0.83 5.29
CA PRO A 178 -3.42 -0.50 5.80
C PRO A 178 -2.86 -1.43 4.72
N ALA A 179 -2.11 -2.45 5.14
CA ALA A 179 -1.79 -3.61 4.30
C ALA A 179 -2.40 -4.86 4.95
N CYS A 180 -3.37 -5.45 4.27
CA CYS A 180 -4.14 -6.59 4.74
C CYS A 180 -3.64 -7.87 4.08
N PHE A 181 -3.37 -8.89 4.89
CA PHE A 181 -2.99 -10.23 4.48
C PHE A 181 -4.03 -11.23 4.95
N VAL A 182 -4.37 -12.17 4.07
CA VAL A 182 -5.25 -13.30 4.33
C VAL A 182 -4.51 -14.59 3.97
N ASN A 183 -4.41 -15.52 4.91
CA ASN A 183 -3.69 -16.79 4.76
C ASN A 183 -2.29 -16.60 4.15
N GLY A 184 -1.54 -15.61 4.66
CA GLY A 184 -0.18 -15.28 4.22
C GLY A 184 -0.06 -14.54 2.88
N LYS A 185 -1.17 -14.23 2.18
CA LYS A 185 -1.16 -13.45 0.93
C LYS A 185 -1.80 -12.08 1.12
N SER A 186 -1.18 -11.04 0.57
CA SER A 186 -1.70 -9.68 0.62
C SER A 186 -2.91 -9.55 -0.30
N ILE A 187 -4.00 -9.00 0.22
CA ILE A 187 -5.19 -8.62 -0.58
C ILE A 187 -5.21 -7.12 -0.91
N GLY A 188 -4.21 -6.37 -0.48
CA GLY A 188 -4.10 -4.93 -0.68
C GLY A 188 -4.40 -4.13 0.58
N GLY A 189 -5.01 -2.96 0.39
CA GLY A 189 -5.38 -2.04 1.45
C GLY A 189 -6.86 -2.09 1.78
N PHE A 190 -7.39 -0.98 2.28
CA PHE A 190 -8.82 -0.90 2.62
C PHE A 190 -9.70 -0.75 1.37
N THR A 191 -9.36 0.21 0.51
CA THR A 191 -10.15 0.58 -0.70
C THR A 191 -9.56 0.06 -2.00
N ASP A 192 -8.35 -0.47 -1.98
CA ASP A 192 -7.58 -0.82 -3.17
C ASP A 192 -6.88 -2.16 -3.00
N GLY A 193 -6.67 -2.86 -4.12
CA GLY A 193 -6.16 -4.23 -4.15
C GLY A 193 -5.07 -4.45 -5.19
N PHE A 194 -4.99 -5.66 -5.71
CA PHE A 194 -4.09 -6.06 -6.79
C PHE A 194 -4.91 -6.47 -8.01
N GLN A 195 -5.76 -5.56 -8.50
CA GLN A 195 -6.63 -5.85 -9.63
C GLN A 195 -5.78 -6.34 -10.82
N ARG A 196 -6.22 -7.44 -11.43
CA ARG A 196 -5.65 -7.91 -12.69
C ARG A 196 -6.23 -6.99 -13.76
N THR A 197 -5.40 -6.16 -14.38
CA THR A 197 -5.82 -5.43 -15.58
C THR A 197 -6.19 -6.48 -16.63
N LEU A 198 -7.49 -6.61 -16.92
CA LEU A 198 -8.02 -7.55 -17.92
C LEU A 198 -7.79 -7.05 -19.35
N THR A 199 -7.18 -5.87 -19.51
CA THR A 199 -6.77 -5.33 -20.80
C THR A 199 -5.33 -5.72 -21.06
N ASP A 200 -5.20 -6.81 -21.84
CA ASP A 200 -4.06 -7.14 -22.68
C ASP A 200 -2.74 -7.47 -21.97
N LYS A 201 -2.55 -8.78 -21.79
CA LYS A 201 -1.30 -9.49 -21.45
C LYS A 201 -0.08 -9.16 -22.33
N GLU A 202 -0.16 -8.18 -23.23
CA GLU A 202 0.90 -7.80 -24.15
C GLU A 202 1.24 -6.29 -24.14
N GLU A 203 0.36 -5.38 -23.67
CA GLU A 203 0.63 -3.94 -23.71
C GLU A 203 1.23 -3.34 -22.42
N GLU A 204 0.97 -3.92 -21.25
CA GLU A 204 1.49 -3.38 -19.97
C GLU A 204 3.01 -3.54 -19.84
N SER A 205 3.60 -4.49 -20.57
CA SER A 205 5.06 -4.61 -20.72
C SER A 205 5.69 -3.46 -21.52
N ILE A 206 4.89 -2.65 -22.22
CA ILE A 206 5.33 -1.57 -23.11
C ILE A 206 5.05 -0.18 -22.48
N LEU A 207 4.15 -0.07 -21.49
CA LEU A 207 3.73 1.23 -20.96
C LEU A 207 4.39 1.65 -19.63
N ASN A 208 5.04 0.74 -18.91
CA ASN A 208 5.81 1.09 -17.72
C ASN A 208 6.93 0.05 -17.45
N GLU A 209 8.04 0.14 -18.20
CA GLU A 209 9.26 -0.64 -17.93
C GLU A 209 9.82 -0.42 -16.50
N ASP A 210 9.35 0.63 -15.82
CA ASP A 210 9.77 1.09 -14.49
C ASP A 210 8.74 0.79 -13.38
N ALA A 211 7.87 -0.22 -13.50
CA ALA A 211 6.98 -0.63 -12.41
C ALA A 211 7.61 -1.74 -11.57
N PHE A 212 7.60 -1.57 -10.24
CA PHE A 212 8.25 -2.47 -9.30
C PHE A 212 7.47 -3.78 -9.29
N VAL A 213 8.12 -4.84 -9.77
CA VAL A 213 7.59 -6.19 -9.73
C VAL A 213 8.38 -6.97 -8.67
N PRO A 214 7.73 -7.45 -7.59
CA PRO A 214 8.37 -8.36 -6.66
C PRO A 214 8.94 -9.57 -7.39
N SER A 215 10.11 -10.04 -6.97
CA SER A 215 10.63 -11.32 -7.47
C SER A 215 9.62 -12.45 -7.24
N SER A 216 9.53 -13.40 -8.15
CA SER A 216 8.51 -14.46 -8.13
C SER A 216 8.45 -15.25 -6.82
N PHE A 217 9.58 -15.41 -6.14
CA PHE A 217 9.68 -16.13 -4.87
C PHE A 217 9.32 -15.27 -3.64
N ARG A 218 9.27 -13.95 -3.77
CA ARG A 218 8.87 -12.99 -2.72
C ARG A 218 7.49 -12.37 -2.97
N ASP A 219 6.85 -12.67 -4.11
CA ASP A 219 5.55 -12.09 -4.43
C ASP A 219 4.45 -12.67 -3.53
N LEU A 220 4.00 -11.83 -2.58
CA LEU A 220 2.93 -12.16 -1.66
C LEU A 220 1.57 -11.65 -2.11
N ARG A 221 1.44 -11.07 -3.30
CA ARG A 221 0.16 -10.53 -3.77
C ARG A 221 -0.84 -11.64 -4.09
N HIS A 222 -2.08 -11.44 -3.69
CA HIS A 222 -3.24 -12.16 -4.21
C HIS A 222 -3.75 -11.44 -5.46
N LEU A 223 -3.23 -11.79 -6.63
CA LEU A 223 -3.59 -11.14 -7.89
C LEU A 223 -5.09 -11.31 -8.19
N GLY A 224 -5.76 -10.21 -8.46
CA GLY A 224 -7.21 -10.12 -8.62
C GLY A 224 -7.95 -9.60 -7.38
N ALA A 225 -7.29 -9.50 -6.21
CA ALA A 225 -7.92 -8.95 -5.01
C ALA A 225 -8.36 -7.49 -5.20
N GLY A 226 -9.56 -7.15 -4.74
CA GLY A 226 -10.09 -5.79 -4.79
C GLY A 226 -9.75 -4.90 -3.57
N GLY A 227 -9.04 -5.43 -2.58
CA GLY A 227 -8.86 -4.79 -1.28
C GLY A 227 -9.93 -5.23 -0.26
N LEU A 228 -9.68 -4.92 1.01
CA LEU A 228 -10.47 -5.44 2.14
C LEU A 228 -11.97 -5.10 2.04
N LYS A 229 -12.31 -3.83 1.75
CA LYS A 229 -13.71 -3.40 1.66
C LYS A 229 -14.44 -4.11 0.53
N ALA A 230 -13.86 -4.12 -0.66
CA ALA A 230 -14.48 -4.72 -1.85
C ALA A 230 -14.69 -6.23 -1.66
N MET A 231 -13.68 -6.94 -1.14
CA MET A 231 -13.77 -8.39 -0.90
C MET A 231 -14.75 -8.75 0.22
N HIS A 232 -14.90 -7.90 1.24
CA HIS A 232 -15.93 -8.07 2.25
C HIS A 232 -17.34 -7.90 1.64
N GLU A 233 -17.55 -6.83 0.88
CA GLU A 233 -18.84 -6.51 0.26
C GLU A 233 -19.28 -7.54 -0.79
N SER A 234 -18.33 -8.12 -1.54
CA SER A 234 -18.61 -9.19 -2.51
C SER A 234 -18.76 -10.57 -1.89
N GLY A 235 -18.37 -10.75 -0.62
CA GLY A 235 -18.30 -12.05 0.06
C GLY A 235 -17.07 -12.89 -0.29
N GLU A 236 -16.22 -12.42 -1.22
CA GLU A 236 -14.96 -13.10 -1.61
C GLU A 236 -14.02 -13.30 -0.41
N LEU A 237 -13.96 -12.35 0.52
CA LEU A 237 -13.14 -12.47 1.72
C LEU A 237 -13.54 -13.68 2.58
N GLN A 238 -14.84 -13.92 2.72
CA GLN A 238 -15.34 -15.07 3.45
C GLN A 238 -15.01 -16.38 2.74
N LEU A 239 -15.09 -16.41 1.41
CA LEU A 239 -14.73 -17.58 0.62
C LEU A 239 -13.23 -17.89 0.73
N LEU A 240 -12.39 -16.85 0.72
CA LEU A 240 -10.94 -16.97 0.85
C LEU A 240 -10.55 -17.52 2.24
N LEU A 241 -11.22 -17.06 3.30
CA LEU A 241 -10.97 -17.54 4.68
C LEU A 241 -11.40 -18.99 4.94
N LEU A 242 -12.27 -19.53 4.09
CA LEU A 242 -12.74 -20.91 4.14
C LEU A 242 -11.93 -21.85 3.24
N ASP A 243 -10.86 -21.37 2.59
CA ASP A 243 -10.07 -22.08 1.58
C ASP A 243 -10.92 -22.68 0.44
N LYS A 244 -12.07 -22.05 0.15
CA LYS A 244 -12.99 -22.49 -0.92
C LYS A 244 -12.69 -21.87 -2.28
N VAL A 245 -11.61 -21.09 -2.38
CA VAL A 245 -11.15 -20.47 -3.62
C VAL A 245 -9.94 -21.27 -4.13
N GLN A 246 -10.18 -22.17 -5.07
CA GLN A 246 -9.17 -22.83 -5.91
C GLN A 246 -9.35 -22.41 -7.37
#